data_AF-A0A8X6PDB2-F1
#
_entry.id   AF-A0A8X6PDB2-F1
#
_cell.length_a   1.000
_cell.length_b   1.000
_cell.length_c   1.000
_cell.angle_alpha   90.00
_cell.angle_beta   90.00
_cell.angle_gamma   90.00
#
_symmetry.space_group_name_H-M   'P 1'
#
loop_
_entity.id
_entity.type
_entity.pdbx_description
1 polymer ?
#
loop_
_entity_poly.entity_id
_entity_poly.type
_entity_poly.pdbx_seq_one_letter_code
_entity_poly.pdbx_strand_id
1 'polypeptide(L)'
;MLVGPPNSGKTCVLQILADTLCLLKEKGVLEEEAVIYRTVNPKSITMGQLFGEFDPVTHEWTDGIVAIIFREFAFSSNPHRKWVVFDGPVDTLWIESMNTVLDDNKKLCLMSGEIIQMSNSMSLIFEVMDLSQASPATVSRCGMIYMEATALGWEPKVQSWMNLLPEVWGLENMAAIYALCAWLIPSSTTFLRKNCKVHSLSSN
;
A
#
# COMPACT_ATOMS: atom_id res chain seq x y z
N MET A 1 7.57 -1.47 5.40
CA MET A 1 7.34 -0.98 4.03
C MET A 1 7.29 -2.18 3.10
N LEU A 2 6.24 -2.27 2.28
CA LEU A 2 6.15 -3.19 1.15
C LEU A 2 6.81 -2.50 -0.06
N VAL A 3 7.93 -3.04 -0.50
CA VAL A 3 8.77 -2.46 -1.55
C VAL A 3 8.69 -3.33 -2.79
N GLY A 4 8.34 -2.75 -3.93
CA GLY A 4 8.39 -3.45 -5.20
C GLY A 4 7.67 -2.72 -6.32
N PRO A 5 7.99 -3.04 -7.59
CA PRO A 5 7.39 -2.36 -8.74
C PRO A 5 5.86 -2.48 -8.76
N PRO A 6 5.15 -1.61 -9.49
CA PRO A 6 3.73 -1.81 -9.79
C PRO A 6 3.49 -3.24 -10.32
N ASN A 7 2.29 -3.79 -10.06
CA ASN A 7 1.93 -5.16 -10.47
C ASN A 7 2.71 -6.30 -9.76
N SER A 8 3.36 -6.01 -8.63
CA SER A 8 3.96 -7.04 -7.76
C SER A 8 2.98 -7.68 -6.76
N GLY A 9 1.72 -7.22 -6.72
CA GLY A 9 0.67 -7.78 -5.85
C GLY A 9 0.64 -7.23 -4.42
N LYS A 10 1.39 -6.17 -4.11
CA LYS A 10 1.45 -5.53 -2.77
C LYS A 10 0.06 -5.25 -2.18
N THR A 11 -0.79 -4.54 -2.91
CA THR A 11 -2.15 -4.22 -2.46
C THR A 11 -2.98 -5.47 -2.20
N CYS A 12 -2.90 -6.47 -3.08
CA CYS A 12 -3.62 -7.73 -2.95
C CYS A 12 -3.18 -8.52 -1.70
N VAL A 13 -1.86 -8.57 -1.43
CA VAL A 13 -1.34 -9.19 -0.20
C VAL A 13 -1.88 -8.50 1.05
N LEU A 14 -1.92 -7.17 1.07
CA LEU A 14 -2.47 -6.42 2.21
C LEU A 14 -3.96 -6.67 2.41
N GLN A 15 -4.74 -6.69 1.32
CA GLN A 15 -6.18 -6.96 1.35
C GLN A 15 -6.47 -8.38 1.84
N ILE A 16 -5.81 -9.38 1.25
CA ILE A 16 -5.97 -10.79 1.66
C ILE A 16 -5.59 -10.97 3.13
N LEU A 17 -4.53 -10.31 3.61
CA LEU A 17 -4.15 -10.37 5.01
C LEU A 17 -5.22 -9.75 5.92
N ALA A 18 -5.76 -8.58 5.56
CA ALA A 18 -6.83 -7.94 6.30
C ALA A 18 -8.08 -8.83 6.36
N ASP A 19 -8.52 -9.36 5.21
CA ASP A 19 -9.69 -10.24 5.10
C ASP A 19 -9.50 -11.53 5.90
N THR A 20 -8.29 -12.11 5.86
CA THR A 20 -7.97 -13.33 6.62
C THR A 20 -8.03 -13.06 8.12
N LEU A 21 -7.50 -11.94 8.60
CA LEU A 21 -7.55 -11.58 10.03
C LEU A 21 -8.98 -11.31 10.49
N CYS A 22 -9.80 -10.65 9.67
CA CYS A 22 -11.24 -10.47 9.94
C CYS A 22 -11.95 -11.83 10.03
N LEU A 23 -11.70 -12.74 9.07
CA LEU A 23 -12.30 -14.08 9.07
C LEU A 23 -11.88 -14.92 10.28
N LEU A 24 -10.62 -14.79 10.74
CA LEU A 24 -10.13 -15.47 11.94
C LEU A 24 -10.83 -14.96 13.20
N LYS A 25 -11.04 -13.64 13.31
CA LYS A 25 -11.82 -13.04 14.40
C LYS A 25 -13.25 -13.57 14.41
N GLU A 26 -13.91 -13.58 13.26
CA GLU A 26 -15.29 -14.08 13.12
C GLU A 26 -15.42 -15.55 13.54
N LYS A 27 -14.42 -16.37 13.22
CA LYS A 27 -14.37 -17.78 13.61
C LYS A 27 -13.91 -18.01 15.05
N GLY A 28 -13.45 -16.98 15.76
CA GLY A 28 -12.91 -17.09 17.11
C GLY A 28 -11.63 -17.92 17.20
N VAL A 29 -10.85 -17.98 16.12
CA VAL A 29 -9.63 -18.79 16.02
C VAL A 29 -8.41 -17.90 16.24
N LEU A 30 -7.43 -18.38 17.02
CA LEU A 30 -6.14 -17.73 17.29
C LEU A 30 -6.16 -16.40 18.08
N GLU A 31 -7.28 -16.03 18.71
CA GLU A 31 -7.44 -14.76 19.45
C GLU A 31 -7.03 -13.51 18.63
N GLU A 32 -7.17 -13.58 17.30
CA GLU A 32 -6.81 -12.47 16.42
C GLU A 32 -7.89 -11.39 16.43
N GLU A 33 -7.46 -10.16 16.12
CA GLU A 33 -8.34 -9.00 16.00
C GLU A 33 -8.60 -8.61 14.54
N ALA A 34 -9.84 -8.22 14.25
CA ALA A 34 -10.22 -7.72 12.92
C ALA A 34 -9.42 -6.45 12.56
N VAL A 35 -9.31 -6.18 11.26
CA VAL A 35 -8.51 -5.07 10.73
C VAL A 35 -9.41 -3.98 10.17
N ILE A 36 -9.13 -2.74 10.55
CA ILE A 36 -9.65 -1.54 9.90
C ILE A 36 -8.47 -0.81 9.29
N TYR A 37 -8.53 -0.46 8.01
CA TYR A 37 -7.46 0.29 7.36
C TYR A 37 -7.96 1.46 6.54
N ARG A 38 -7.13 2.49 6.44
CA ARG A 38 -7.34 3.69 5.61
C ARG A 38 -6.14 3.87 4.70
N THR A 39 -6.41 4.05 3.40
CA THR A 39 -5.36 4.25 2.39
C THR A 39 -5.28 5.72 2.01
N VAL A 40 -4.06 6.26 1.98
CA VAL A 40 -3.76 7.64 1.60
C VAL A 40 -2.65 7.62 0.56
N ASN A 41 -2.83 8.36 -0.54
CA ASN A 41 -1.75 8.63 -1.48
C ASN A 41 -1.10 9.99 -1.15
N PRO A 42 0.09 10.01 -0.52
CA PRO A 42 0.68 11.25 -0.02
C PRO A 42 1.10 12.22 -1.13
N LYS A 43 1.28 11.74 -2.37
CA LYS A 43 1.67 12.58 -3.52
C LYS A 43 0.47 13.05 -4.36
N SER A 44 -0.73 12.59 -4.03
CA SER A 44 -1.97 13.05 -4.68
C SER A 44 -2.50 14.38 -4.12
N ILE A 45 -1.97 14.83 -2.97
CA ILE A 45 -2.39 16.03 -2.24
C ILE A 45 -1.18 16.87 -1.81
N THR A 46 -1.42 18.11 -1.40
CA THR A 46 -0.35 18.99 -0.93
C THR A 46 0.10 18.63 0.49
N MET A 47 1.28 19.10 0.91
CA MET A 47 1.77 18.88 2.29
C MET A 47 0.80 19.45 3.35
N GLY A 48 0.23 20.64 3.08
CA GLY A 48 -0.78 21.24 3.95
C GLY A 48 -2.05 20.42 4.04
N GLN A 49 -2.53 19.83 2.93
CA GLN A 49 -3.67 18.92 2.98
C GLN A 49 -3.35 17.57 3.64
N LEU A 50 -2.08 17.14 3.63
CA LEU A 50 -1.65 15.87 4.21
C LEU A 50 -1.52 15.97 5.74
N PHE A 51 -0.79 16.97 6.25
CA PHE A 51 -0.48 17.12 7.69
C PHE A 51 -1.21 18.28 8.37
N GLY A 52 -1.72 19.23 7.60
CA GLY A 52 -2.34 20.46 8.08
C GLY A 52 -1.49 21.68 7.75
N GLU A 53 -2.14 22.82 7.60
CA GLU A 53 -1.49 24.10 7.37
C GLU A 53 -2.26 25.24 8.04
N PHE A 54 -1.55 26.34 8.30
CA PHE A 54 -2.17 27.60 8.70
C PHE A 54 -2.60 28.36 7.46
N ASP A 55 -3.84 28.82 7.44
CA ASP A 55 -4.30 29.74 6.41
C ASP A 55 -3.53 31.06 6.52
N PRO A 56 -2.90 31.56 5.43
CA PRO A 56 -2.05 32.73 5.46
C PRO A 56 -2.80 34.04 5.71
N VAL A 57 -4.13 34.07 5.53
CA VAL A 57 -5.00 35.24 5.69
C VAL A 57 -5.67 35.24 7.06
N THR A 58 -6.26 34.11 7.45
CA THR A 58 -7.03 34.01 8.70
C THR A 58 -6.18 33.61 9.89
N HIS A 59 -4.98 33.06 9.66
CA HIS A 59 -4.13 32.42 10.67
C HIS A 59 -4.84 31.27 11.42
N GLU A 60 -5.92 30.72 10.87
CA GLU A 60 -6.59 29.55 11.42
C GLU A 60 -5.89 28.26 10.95
N TRP A 61 -5.84 27.27 11.84
CA TRP A 61 -5.27 25.96 11.55
C TRP A 61 -6.31 25.07 10.86
N THR A 62 -5.93 24.46 9.75
CA THR A 62 -6.71 23.40 9.10
C THR A 62 -5.98 22.08 9.24
N ASP A 63 -6.67 21.07 9.79
CA ASP A 63 -6.11 19.73 9.93
C ASP A 63 -5.96 19.01 8.58
N GLY A 64 -4.84 18.33 8.41
CA GLY A 64 -4.60 17.46 7.27
C GLY A 64 -5.23 16.08 7.42
N ILE A 65 -5.33 15.35 6.30
CA ILE A 65 -5.96 14.03 6.24
C ILE A 65 -5.27 13.01 7.15
N VAL A 66 -3.94 13.05 7.29
CA VAL A 66 -3.19 12.13 8.15
C VAL A 66 -3.47 12.43 9.60
N ALA A 67 -3.52 13.71 9.99
CA ALA A 67 -3.86 14.12 11.35
C ALA A 67 -5.25 13.61 11.75
N ILE A 68 -6.24 13.79 10.89
CA ILE A 68 -7.62 13.33 11.13
C ILE A 68 -7.67 11.80 11.30
N ILE A 69 -7.06 11.04 10.38
CA ILE A 69 -7.05 9.56 10.43
C ILE A 69 -6.31 9.07 11.68
N PHE A 70 -5.15 9.65 12.00
CA PHE A 70 -4.38 9.29 13.19
C PHE A 70 -5.17 9.56 14.47
N ARG A 71 -5.84 10.70 14.55
CA ARG A 71 -6.68 11.06 15.69
C ARG A 71 -7.81 10.06 15.87
N GLU A 72 -8.55 9.77 14.81
CA GLU A 72 -9.64 8.78 14.82
C GLU A 72 -9.14 7.40 15.32
N PHE A 73 -8.01 6.95 14.80
CA PHE A 73 -7.47 5.63 15.14
C PHE A 73 -6.83 5.58 16.53
N ALA A 74 -6.13 6.63 16.96
CA ALA A 74 -5.48 6.69 18.26
C ALA A 74 -6.50 6.75 19.41
N PHE A 75 -7.58 7.52 19.25
CA PHE A 75 -8.60 7.69 20.29
C PHE A 75 -9.71 6.63 20.25
N SER A 76 -9.82 5.84 19.17
CA SER A 76 -10.77 4.75 19.10
C SER A 76 -10.48 3.67 20.15
N SER A 77 -11.48 3.35 20.97
CA SER A 77 -11.41 2.30 22.00
C SER A 77 -11.60 0.88 21.45
N ASN A 78 -11.78 0.73 20.14
CA ASN A 78 -11.99 -0.57 19.52
C ASN A 78 -10.67 -1.40 19.55
N PRO A 79 -10.72 -2.69 19.97
CA PRO A 79 -9.55 -3.58 19.98
C PRO A 79 -9.01 -3.95 18.59
N HIS A 80 -9.74 -3.66 17.51
CA HIS A 80 -9.32 -3.94 16.15
C HIS A 80 -7.94 -3.35 15.82
N ARG A 81 -7.20 -4.07 14.97
CA ARG A 81 -5.95 -3.60 14.37
C ARG A 81 -6.26 -2.46 13.42
N LYS A 82 -5.49 -1.37 13.49
CA LYS A 82 -5.75 -0.13 12.76
C LYS A 82 -4.59 0.19 11.83
N TRP A 83 -4.75 0.02 10.53
CA TRP A 83 -3.65 0.26 9.59
C TRP A 83 -3.82 1.57 8.84
N VAL A 84 -2.79 2.42 8.88
CA VAL A 84 -2.69 3.57 7.99
C VAL A 84 -1.76 3.18 6.85
N VAL A 85 -2.33 3.05 5.65
CA VAL A 85 -1.61 2.61 4.46
C VAL A 85 -1.28 3.82 3.60
N PHE A 86 -0.01 4.07 3.38
CA PHE A 86 0.49 5.09 2.46
C PHE A 86 0.82 4.41 1.13
N ASP A 87 -0.02 4.64 0.12
CA ASP A 87 0.14 4.09 -1.24
C ASP A 87 0.66 5.17 -2.18
N GLY A 88 1.95 5.15 -2.46
CA GLY A 88 2.59 6.12 -3.33
C GLY A 88 4.10 6.21 -3.12
N PRO A 89 4.81 6.93 -4.00
CA PRO A 89 6.26 7.07 -3.89
C PRO A 89 6.65 7.86 -2.64
N VAL A 90 7.74 7.42 -2.00
CA VAL A 90 8.36 8.16 -0.90
C VAL A 90 9.03 9.42 -1.45
N ASP A 91 8.87 10.52 -0.73
CA ASP A 91 9.51 11.80 -1.00
C ASP A 91 10.11 12.31 0.31
N THR A 92 11.25 12.98 0.21
CA THR A 92 12.04 13.42 1.37
C THR A 92 11.23 14.33 2.29
N LEU A 93 10.37 15.19 1.76
CA LEU A 93 9.66 16.20 2.56
C LEU A 93 8.61 15.59 3.49
N TRP A 94 7.75 14.72 2.95
CA TRP A 94 6.65 14.18 3.75
C TRP A 94 7.11 13.07 4.69
N ILE A 95 8.11 12.28 4.29
CA ILE A 95 8.60 11.18 5.12
C ILE A 95 9.40 11.71 6.32
N GLU A 96 10.06 12.86 6.18
CA GLU A 96 10.76 13.51 7.29
C GLU A 96 9.79 13.95 8.39
N SER A 97 8.62 14.47 8.01
CA SER A 97 7.56 14.83 8.94
C SER A 97 7.00 13.61 9.71
N MET A 98 7.27 12.39 9.25
CA MET A 98 6.86 11.14 9.90
C MET A 98 7.96 10.50 10.76
N ASN A 99 9.18 11.03 10.78
CA ASN A 99 10.31 10.37 11.45
C ASN A 99 10.09 10.14 12.96
N THR A 100 9.37 11.04 13.64
CA THR A 100 9.06 10.96 15.08
C THR A 100 7.98 9.93 15.42
N VAL A 101 7.14 9.55 14.44
CA VAL A 101 6.15 8.49 14.62
C VAL A 101 6.72 7.12 14.21
N LEU A 102 7.72 7.13 13.34
CA LEU A 102 8.45 5.93 12.91
C LEU A 102 9.55 5.49 13.88
N ASP A 103 9.94 6.34 14.83
CA ASP A 103 10.91 5.97 15.87
C ASP A 103 10.23 5.34 17.10
N ASP A 104 11.03 5.06 18.14
CA ASP A 104 10.55 4.45 19.38
C ASP A 104 9.55 5.32 20.16
N ASN A 105 9.48 6.62 19.87
CA ASN A 105 8.53 7.52 20.53
C ASN A 105 7.10 7.26 20.07
N LYS A 106 6.91 6.84 18.81
CA LYS A 106 5.59 6.59 18.20
C LYS A 106 4.64 7.80 18.33
N LYS A 107 5.15 9.01 18.13
CA LYS A 107 4.38 10.27 18.22
C LYS A 107 4.35 11.01 16.90
N LEU A 108 3.15 11.32 16.42
CA LEU A 108 2.96 12.24 15.30
C LEU A 108 2.98 13.67 15.85
N CYS A 109 3.96 14.46 15.44
CA CYS A 109 4.09 15.86 15.81
C CYS A 109 3.62 16.74 14.64
N LEU A 110 2.53 17.48 14.83
CA LEU A 110 1.99 18.38 13.82
C LEU A 110 2.62 19.78 13.96
N MET A 111 2.61 20.55 12.87
CA MET A 111 3.10 21.94 12.89
C MET A 111 2.26 22.87 13.78
N SER A 112 1.02 22.49 14.08
CA SER A 112 0.18 23.16 15.08
C SER A 112 0.72 23.05 16.52
N GLY A 113 1.68 22.15 16.77
CA GLY A 113 2.15 21.77 18.10
C GLY A 113 1.34 20.64 18.74
N GLU A 114 0.28 20.15 18.09
CA GLU A 114 -0.44 18.95 18.55
C GLU A 114 0.46 17.72 18.43
N ILE A 115 0.44 16.89 19.47
CA ILE A 115 1.19 15.64 19.52
C ILE A 115 0.19 14.49 19.69
N ILE A 116 0.08 13.64 18.66
CA ILE A 116 -0.82 12.48 18.67
C ILE A 116 0.02 11.22 18.88
N GLN A 117 -0.21 10.54 20.01
CA GLN A 117 0.46 9.26 20.31
C GLN A 117 -0.21 8.12 19.54
N MET A 118 0.59 7.35 18.81
CA MET A 118 0.12 6.14 18.14
C MET A 118 -0.19 5.05 19.18
N SER A 119 -1.36 4.44 19.06
CA SER A 119 -1.77 3.33 19.93
C SER A 119 -1.08 2.01 19.53
N ASN A 120 -1.00 1.06 20.45
CA ASN A 120 -0.34 -0.23 20.20
C ASN A 120 -1.06 -1.09 19.15
N SER A 121 -2.36 -0.87 18.91
CA SER A 121 -3.12 -1.58 17.87
C SER A 121 -2.97 -0.95 16.49
N MET A 122 -2.33 0.22 16.39
CA MET A 122 -2.08 0.87 15.11
C MET A 122 -0.84 0.29 14.41
N SER A 123 -0.81 0.35 13.09
CA SER A 123 0.37 0.03 12.28
C SER A 123 0.44 0.96 11.06
N LEU A 124 1.66 1.36 10.70
CA LEU A 124 1.91 2.17 9.52
C LEU A 124 2.49 1.29 8.43
N ILE A 125 1.84 1.29 7.27
CA ILE A 125 2.23 0.47 6.13
C ILE A 125 2.51 1.42 4.97
N PHE A 126 3.65 1.23 4.33
CA PHE A 126 4.05 2.00 3.16
C PHE A 126 4.11 1.05 1.97
N GLU A 127 3.27 1.28 0.96
CA GLU A 127 3.32 0.61 -0.33
C GLU A 127 4.11 1.50 -1.29
N VAL A 128 5.34 1.09 -1.62
CA VAL A 128 6.30 1.92 -2.35
C VAL A 128 6.97 1.15 -3.48
N MET A 129 7.31 1.84 -4.56
CA MET A 129 8.01 1.23 -5.69
C MET A 129 9.48 0.97 -5.37
N ASP A 130 10.17 2.02 -4.92
CA ASP A 130 11.57 2.03 -4.56
C ASP A 130 11.80 2.96 -3.35
N LEU A 131 13.02 2.94 -2.84
CA LEU A 131 13.45 3.71 -1.68
C LEU A 131 14.51 4.75 -2.05
N SER A 132 14.59 5.17 -3.32
CA SER A 132 15.66 6.05 -3.81
C SER A 132 15.68 7.42 -3.12
N GLN A 133 14.51 7.90 -2.69
CA GLN A 133 14.33 9.18 -1.99
C GLN A 133 14.19 9.02 -0.47
N ALA A 134 14.33 7.80 0.06
CA ALA A 134 14.25 7.55 1.50
C ALA A 134 15.65 7.62 2.13
N SER A 135 15.78 8.33 3.26
CA SER A 135 17.04 8.35 3.99
C SER A 135 17.34 6.97 4.62
N PRO A 136 18.63 6.56 4.75
CA PRO A 136 18.98 5.33 5.45
C PRO A 136 18.45 5.27 6.89
N ALA A 137 18.32 6.41 7.56
CA ALA A 137 17.77 6.52 8.91
C ALA A 137 16.27 6.21 8.97
N THR A 138 15.50 6.59 7.94
CA THR A 138 14.08 6.23 7.82
C THR A 138 13.93 4.73 7.56
N VAL A 139 14.77 4.20 6.66
CA VAL A 139 14.79 2.78 6.30
C VAL A 139 15.13 1.89 7.49
N SER A 140 16.08 2.30 8.34
CA SER A 140 16.49 1.50 9.50
C SER A 140 15.42 1.36 10.59
N ARG A 141 14.42 2.24 10.60
CA ARG A 141 13.31 2.23 11.58
C ARG A 141 12.13 1.37 11.14
N CYS A 142 12.12 0.92 9.88
CA CYS A 142 10.99 0.20 9.30
C CYS A 142 11.35 -1.25 8.97
N GLY A 143 10.44 -2.19 9.24
CA GLY A 143 10.54 -3.54 8.68
C GLY A 143 10.34 -3.51 7.16
N MET A 144 11.18 -4.22 6.41
CA MET A 144 11.15 -4.23 4.94
C MET A 144 10.66 -5.56 4.39
N ILE A 145 9.69 -5.51 3.47
CA ILE A 145 9.19 -6.67 2.73
C ILE A 145 9.35 -6.37 1.24
N TYR A 146 10.24 -7.10 0.58
CA TYR A 146 10.48 -6.95 -0.85
C TYR A 146 9.58 -7.88 -1.66
N MET A 147 8.87 -7.32 -2.64
CA MET A 147 7.96 -8.03 -3.51
C MET A 147 8.42 -7.92 -4.97
N GLU A 148 8.76 -9.06 -5.56
CA GLU A 148 9.25 -9.14 -6.92
C GLU A 148 8.09 -9.38 -7.90
N ALA A 149 7.84 -8.46 -8.85
CA ALA A 149 6.76 -8.64 -9.84
C ALA A 149 7.02 -9.81 -10.81
N THR A 150 8.28 -10.12 -11.08
CA THR A 150 8.69 -11.25 -11.91
C THR A 150 8.38 -12.59 -11.27
N ALA A 151 8.40 -12.68 -9.93
CA ALA A 151 8.08 -13.91 -9.21
C ALA A 151 6.59 -14.30 -9.33
N LEU A 152 5.69 -13.32 -9.48
CA LEU A 152 4.25 -13.59 -9.61
C LEU A 152 3.90 -14.29 -10.94
N GLY A 153 4.65 -14.00 -12.02
CA GLY A 153 4.40 -14.58 -13.34
C GLY A 153 3.07 -14.16 -13.97
N TRP A 154 2.70 -14.85 -15.05
CA TRP A 154 1.46 -14.62 -15.80
C TRP A 154 0.33 -15.56 -15.37
N GLU A 155 0.67 -16.76 -14.88
CA GLU A 155 -0.30 -17.82 -14.57
C GLU A 155 -1.34 -17.40 -13.52
N PRO A 156 -0.97 -16.82 -12.36
CA PRO A 156 -1.96 -16.41 -11.36
C PRO A 156 -2.90 -15.32 -11.86
N LYS A 157 -2.43 -14.47 -12.79
CA LYS A 157 -3.24 -13.40 -13.39
C LYS A 157 -4.29 -13.97 -14.32
N VAL A 158 -3.90 -14.93 -15.17
CA VAL A 158 -4.84 -15.62 -16.06
C VAL A 158 -5.82 -16.45 -15.25
N GLN A 159 -5.37 -17.17 -14.21
CA GLN A 159 -6.26 -17.91 -13.31
C GLN A 159 -7.27 -17.02 -12.61
N SER A 160 -6.83 -15.87 -12.07
CA SER A 160 -7.73 -14.88 -11.47
C SER A 160 -8.77 -14.37 -12.47
N TRP A 161 -8.38 -14.11 -13.72
CA TRP A 161 -9.30 -13.67 -14.77
C TRP A 161 -10.27 -14.78 -15.19
N MET A 162 -9.82 -16.03 -15.25
CA MET A 162 -10.68 -17.17 -15.56
C MET A 162 -11.80 -17.33 -14.54
N ASN A 163 -11.52 -17.07 -13.25
CA ASN A 163 -12.53 -17.10 -12.19
C ASN A 163 -13.59 -15.98 -12.32
N LEU A 164 -13.32 -14.94 -13.09
CA LEU A 164 -14.22 -13.81 -13.34
C LEU A 164 -14.95 -13.92 -14.68
N LEU A 165 -14.70 -14.96 -15.48
CA LEU A 165 -15.33 -15.12 -16.79
C LEU A 165 -16.84 -15.37 -16.64
N PRO A 166 -17.69 -14.73 -17.47
CA PRO A 166 -19.12 -15.00 -17.47
C PRO A 166 -19.42 -16.47 -17.80
N GLU A 167 -20.51 -17.01 -17.25
CA GLU A 167 -20.95 -18.39 -17.47
C GLU A 167 -21.12 -18.76 -18.97
N VAL A 168 -21.36 -17.76 -19.82
CA VAL A 168 -21.43 -17.90 -21.29
C VAL A 168 -20.20 -18.57 -21.88
N TRP A 169 -19.02 -18.35 -21.28
CA TRP A 169 -17.78 -18.94 -21.74
C TRP A 169 -17.64 -20.40 -21.31
N GLY A 170 -18.45 -20.88 -20.36
CA GLY A 170 -18.57 -22.28 -19.96
C GLY A 170 -17.31 -22.91 -19.35
N LEU A 171 -17.48 -23.91 -18.49
CA LEU A 171 -16.37 -24.72 -17.97
C LEU A 171 -15.61 -25.45 -19.10
N GLU A 172 -16.31 -25.77 -20.19
CA GLU A 172 -15.77 -26.52 -21.33
C GLU A 172 -14.70 -25.74 -22.10
N ASN A 173 -14.82 -24.42 -22.22
CA ASN A 173 -13.83 -23.61 -22.96
C ASN A 173 -12.68 -23.12 -22.07
N MET A 174 -12.78 -23.21 -20.74
CA MET A 174 -11.71 -22.73 -19.85
C MET A 174 -10.37 -23.42 -20.11
N ALA A 175 -10.39 -24.74 -20.36
CA ALA A 175 -9.19 -25.49 -20.70
C ALA A 175 -8.56 -25.01 -22.01
N ALA A 176 -9.38 -24.72 -23.03
CA ALA A 176 -8.92 -24.22 -24.31
C ALA A 176 -8.35 -22.79 -24.21
N ILE A 177 -9.01 -21.91 -23.46
CA ILE A 177 -8.56 -20.52 -23.21
C ILE A 177 -7.22 -20.54 -22.47
N TYR A 178 -7.10 -21.34 -21.41
CA TYR A 178 -5.86 -21.47 -20.68
C TYR A 178 -4.72 -21.99 -21.57
N ALA A 179 -4.99 -23.02 -22.39
CA ALA A 179 -4.01 -23.56 -23.32
C ALA A 179 -3.52 -22.51 -24.34
N LEU A 180 -4.43 -21.68 -24.86
CA LEU A 180 -4.08 -20.56 -25.74
C LEU A 180 -3.20 -19.53 -25.02
N CYS A 181 -3.55 -19.15 -23.80
CA CYS A 181 -2.74 -18.24 -22.98
C CYS A 181 -1.35 -18.82 -22.69
N ALA A 182 -1.27 -20.09 -22.31
CA ALA A 182 -0.02 -20.78 -22.03
C ALA A 182 0.90 -20.87 -23.26
N TRP A 183 0.32 -21.02 -24.45
CA TRP A 183 1.08 -21.06 -25.70
C TRP A 183 1.54 -19.66 -26.14
N LEU A 184 0.66 -18.66 -26.07
CA LEU A 184 0.91 -17.32 -26.61
C LEU A 184 1.71 -16.42 -25.68
N ILE A 185 1.38 -16.38 -24.39
CA ILE A 185 1.90 -15.36 -23.46
C ILE A 185 3.42 -15.49 -23.26
N PRO A 186 3.99 -16.67 -22.94
CA PRO A 186 5.43 -16.81 -22.77
C PRO A 186 6.20 -16.52 -24.06
N SER A 187 5.69 -17.02 -25.19
CA SER A 187 6.31 -16.86 -26.51
C SER A 187 6.34 -15.39 -26.92
N SER A 188 5.20 -14.69 -26.81
CA SER A 188 5.06 -13.29 -27.20
C SER A 188 5.87 -12.37 -26.29
N THR A 189 5.81 -12.57 -24.97
CA THR A 189 6.59 -11.76 -24.02
C THR A 189 8.09 -11.95 -24.19
N THR A 190 8.56 -13.18 -24.47
CA THR A 190 9.97 -13.45 -24.78
C THR A 190 10.39 -12.76 -26.07
N PHE A 191 9.56 -12.84 -27.11
CA PHE A 191 9.83 -12.18 -28.38
C PHE A 191 9.92 -10.66 -28.21
N LEU A 192 8.96 -10.04 -27.52
CA LEU A 192 8.94 -8.60 -27.25
C LEU A 192 10.19 -8.16 -26.47
N ARG A 193 10.57 -8.88 -25.41
CA ARG A 193 11.76 -8.55 -24.61
C ARG A 193 13.06 -8.64 -25.39
N LYS A 194 13.18 -9.55 -26.36
CA LYS A 194 14.41 -9.76 -27.14
C LYS A 194 14.50 -8.85 -28.37
N ASN A 195 13.38 -8.60 -29.04
CA ASN A 195 13.37 -8.00 -30.39
C ASN A 195 12.80 -6.59 -30.43
N CYS A 196 12.10 -6.14 -29.39
CA CYS A 196 11.49 -4.81 -29.36
C CYS A 196 12.22 -3.92 -28.36
N LYS A 197 12.50 -2.68 -28.76
CA LYS A 197 12.96 -1.63 -27.84
C LYS A 197 11.73 -0.97 -27.23
N VAL A 198 11.65 -0.97 -25.90
CA VAL A 198 10.62 -0.21 -25.18
C VAL A 198 11.07 1.25 -25.17
N HIS A 199 10.34 2.12 -25.86
CA HIS A 199 10.50 3.57 -25.69
C HIS A 199 9.74 3.99 -24.42
N SER A 200 10.43 4.06 -23.27
CA SER A 200 9.86 4.71 -22.09
C SER A 200 9.91 6.22 -22.28
N LEU A 201 8.78 6.90 -22.12
CA LEU A 201 8.64 8.38 -22.18
C LEU A 201 9.32 9.12 -21.01
N SER A 202 10.26 8.49 -20.31
CA SER A 202 10.87 8.99 -19.06
C SER A 202 12.39 9.09 -19.16
N SER A 203 12.88 9.78 -20.19
CA SER A 203 14.27 10.23 -20.26
C SER A 203 14.35 11.55 -21.01
N ASN A 204 14.03 12.63 -20.30
CA ASN A 204 14.56 13.97 -20.47
C ASN A 204 14.71 14.59 -19.09
#